data_AF-A0A6G6X951-F1
#
_entry.id   AF-A0A6G6X951-F1
#
_cell.length_a   1.000
_cell.length_b   1.000
_cell.length_c   1.000
_cell.angle_alpha   90.00
_cell.angle_beta   90.00
_cell.angle_gamma   90.00
#
_symmetry.space_group_name_H-M   'P 1'
#
loop_
_entity.id
_entity.type
_entity.pdbx_description
1 polymer ?
#
loop_
_entity_poly.entity_id
_entity_poly.type
_entity_poly.pdbx_seq_one_letter_code
_entity_poly.pdbx_strand_id
1 'polypeptide(L)'
;MRKSNLLLAAAGSLALAACGGTDDASMEAEADTVEMPADTALEDVTEEPVADADANAEDAAVTEQTAEDAANAAADVAAAAEAAAAAAEQ
;
A
#
# COMPACT_ATOMS: atom_id res chain seq x y z
N MET A 1 -4.54 -32.73 20.15
CA MET A 1 -3.93 -31.47 20.62
C MET A 1 -4.37 -30.33 19.71
N ARG A 2 -5.39 -29.56 20.08
CA ARG A 2 -5.89 -28.40 19.30
C ARG A 2 -6.24 -27.23 20.24
N LYS A 3 -5.30 -26.87 21.12
CA LYS A 3 -5.49 -25.77 22.10
C LYS A 3 -4.43 -24.67 21.99
N SER A 4 -3.39 -24.88 21.17
CA SER A 4 -2.25 -23.94 21.06
C SER A 4 -2.52 -22.78 20.10
N ASN A 5 -3.42 -22.92 19.12
CA ASN A 5 -3.68 -21.88 18.11
C ASN A 5 -4.58 -20.74 18.62
N LEU A 6 -5.33 -20.96 19.70
CA LEU A 6 -6.24 -19.93 20.25
C LEU A 6 -5.48 -18.90 21.11
N LEU A 7 -4.35 -19.30 21.70
CA LEU A 7 -3.52 -18.43 22.53
C LEU A 7 -2.75 -17.38 21.71
N LEU A 8 -2.35 -17.72 20.49
CA LEU A 8 -1.57 -16.82 19.63
C LEU A 8 -2.43 -15.67 19.06
N ALA A 9 -3.71 -15.95 18.76
CA ALA A 9 -4.65 -14.93 18.31
C ALA A 9 -5.01 -13.91 19.41
N ALA A 10 -5.04 -14.34 20.67
CA ALA A 10 -5.38 -13.48 21.81
C ALA A 10 -4.22 -12.52 22.21
N ALA A 11 -2.98 -12.87 21.89
CA ALA A 11 -1.83 -12.00 22.17
C ALA A 11 -1.74 -10.81 21.21
N GLY A 12 -2.19 -10.96 19.96
CA GLY A 12 -2.15 -9.90 18.96
C GLY A 12 -3.10 -8.73 19.25
N SER A 13 -4.28 -8.99 19.81
CA SER A 13 -5.24 -7.94 20.18
C SER A 13 -4.77 -7.11 21.38
N LEU A 14 -4.04 -7.71 22.33
CA LEU A 14 -3.43 -6.99 23.45
C LEU A 14 -2.26 -6.10 23.00
N ALA A 15 -1.51 -6.50 21.97
CA ALA A 15 -0.43 -5.70 21.40
C ALA A 15 -0.95 -4.50 20.59
N LEU A 16 -2.08 -4.64 19.88
CA LEU A 16 -2.74 -3.51 19.20
C LEU A 16 -3.29 -2.48 20.19
N ALA A 17 -3.78 -2.91 21.36
CA ALA A 17 -4.23 -1.99 22.41
C ALA A 17 -3.08 -1.17 23.04
N ALA A 18 -1.84 -1.68 22.98
CA ALA A 18 -0.65 -0.95 23.41
C ALA A 18 -0.06 -0.02 22.32
N CYS A 19 -0.46 -0.20 21.05
CA CYS A 19 -0.04 0.62 19.91
C CYS A 19 -1.18 1.44 19.30
N GLY A 20 -2.33 1.50 20.00
CA GLY A 20 -3.56 2.15 19.56
C GLY A 20 -4.20 2.97 20.67
N GLY A 21 -3.38 3.59 21.52
CA GLY A 21 -3.84 4.71 22.31
C GLY A 21 -4.17 5.84 21.34
N THR A 22 -5.46 6.15 21.19
CA THR A 22 -5.87 7.43 20.63
C THR A 22 -5.51 8.50 21.65
N ASP A 23 -4.23 8.85 21.70
CA ASP A 23 -3.81 10.11 22.27
C ASP A 23 -4.61 11.17 21.52
N ASP A 24 -5.36 11.96 22.27
CA ASP A 24 -6.13 13.06 21.71
C ASP A 24 -5.13 13.98 21.01
N ALA A 25 -5.08 13.92 19.67
CA ALA A 25 -4.21 14.74 18.84
C ALA A 25 -4.61 16.23 18.86
N SER A 26 -5.44 16.64 19.82
CA SER A 26 -5.77 18.03 20.12
C SER A 26 -4.78 18.63 21.12
N MET A 27 -3.57 18.08 21.29
CA MET A 27 -2.46 18.92 21.71
C MET A 27 -2.48 20.12 20.78
N GLU A 28 -2.83 21.28 21.34
CA GLU A 28 -2.87 22.57 20.67
C GLU A 28 -1.44 22.84 20.18
N ALA A 29 -1.10 22.26 19.03
CA ALA A 29 -0.07 22.78 18.18
C ALA A 29 -0.62 24.16 17.81
N GLU A 30 -0.20 25.17 18.58
CA GLU A 30 -0.28 26.55 18.13
C GLU A 30 0.32 26.51 16.74
N ALA A 31 -0.55 26.62 15.73
CA ALA A 31 -0.09 26.71 14.37
C ALA A 31 0.76 27.98 14.36
N ASP A 32 2.08 27.82 14.30
CA ASP A 32 2.98 28.92 14.05
C ASP A 32 2.45 29.59 12.78
N THR A 33 1.72 30.68 12.96
CA THR A 33 1.21 31.45 11.84
C THR A 33 2.45 32.02 11.20
N VAL A 34 2.87 31.40 10.11
CA VAL A 34 3.87 32.01 9.23
C VAL A 34 3.37 33.41 8.95
N GLU A 35 4.16 34.42 9.28
CA GLU A 35 3.84 35.84 9.10
C GLU A 35 3.79 36.28 7.63
N MET A 36 3.55 35.31 6.74
CA MET A 36 3.29 35.52 5.34
C MET A 36 1.87 36.06 5.20
N PRO A 37 1.70 37.30 4.71
CA PRO A 37 0.37 37.88 4.50
C PRO A 37 -0.49 36.95 3.63
N ALA A 38 -1.78 36.88 3.94
CA ALA A 38 -2.73 36.06 3.17
C ALA A 38 -2.72 36.44 1.67
N ASP A 39 -2.52 37.73 1.37
CA ASP A 39 -2.43 38.23 0.01
C ASP A 39 -1.24 37.62 -0.76
N THR A 40 -0.08 37.46 -0.10
CA THR A 40 1.11 36.86 -0.70
C THR A 40 0.94 35.36 -0.96
N ALA A 41 0.15 34.67 -0.15
CA ALA A 41 -0.17 33.26 -0.39
C ALA A 41 -1.16 33.04 -1.55
N LEU A 42 -1.90 34.08 -1.92
CA LEU A 42 -2.90 34.06 -2.99
C LEU A 42 -2.41 34.76 -4.27
N GLU A 43 -1.16 35.21 -4.31
CA GLU A 43 -0.56 35.77 -5.52
C GLU A 43 -0.59 34.72 -6.65
N ASP A 44 -0.92 35.18 -7.85
CA ASP A 44 -0.96 34.31 -9.03
C ASP A 44 0.46 33.81 -9.36
N VAL A 45 0.56 32.55 -9.76
CA VAL A 45 1.78 32.01 -10.35
C VAL A 45 1.92 32.58 -11.76
N THR A 46 2.97 33.36 -11.99
CA THR A 46 3.20 34.06 -13.27
C THR A 46 4.23 33.36 -14.16
N GLU A 47 4.93 32.39 -13.61
CA GLU A 47 5.91 31.57 -14.29
C GLU A 47 5.26 30.76 -15.41
N GLU A 48 5.85 30.84 -16.61
CA GLU A 48 5.44 29.97 -17.70
C GLU A 48 5.76 28.50 -17.36
N PRO A 49 4.87 27.56 -17.70
CA PRO A 49 5.14 26.15 -17.47
C PRO A 49 6.38 25.73 -18.27
N VAL A 50 7.32 25.08 -17.58
CA VAL A 50 8.49 24.50 -18.25
C VAL A 50 8.06 23.30 -19.06
N ALA A 51 8.45 23.25 -20.33
CA ALA A 51 8.17 22.11 -21.19
C ALA A 51 8.90 20.86 -20.68
N ASP A 52 8.14 19.80 -20.43
CA ASP A 52 8.66 18.47 -20.16
C ASP A 52 8.98 17.78 -21.48
N ALA A 53 10.27 17.47 -21.71
CA ALA A 53 10.76 16.83 -22.93
C ALA A 53 10.25 15.39 -23.09
N ASP A 54 9.89 14.74 -21.99
CA ASP A 54 9.44 13.36 -21.93
C ASP A 54 7.91 13.25 -21.80
N ALA A 55 7.17 14.37 -21.84
CA ALA A 55 5.70 14.36 -21.77
C ALA A 55 5.02 13.51 -22.86
N ASN A 56 5.70 13.33 -24.00
CA ASN A 56 5.25 12.47 -25.10
C ASN A 56 6.16 11.26 -25.31
N ALA A 57 7.01 10.93 -24.33
CA ALA A 57 7.74 9.68 -24.38
C ALA A 57 6.74 8.53 -24.47
N GLU A 58 6.87 7.69 -25.49
CA GLU A 58 6.07 6.47 -25.57
C GLU A 58 6.44 5.59 -24.37
N ASP A 59 5.44 5.25 -23.55
CA ASP A 59 5.61 4.24 -22.53
C ASP A 59 6.01 2.92 -23.20
N ALA A 60 6.85 2.14 -22.53
CA ALA A 60 7.21 0.82 -23.03
C ALA A 60 5.94 0.00 -23.20
N ALA A 61 5.76 -0.63 -24.35
CA ALA A 61 4.56 -1.40 -24.67
C ALA A 61 4.19 -2.32 -23.49
N VAL A 62 3.05 -2.01 -22.85
CA VAL A 62 2.48 -2.87 -21.82
C VAL A 62 2.01 -4.14 -22.53
N THR A 63 2.65 -5.27 -22.23
CA THR A 63 2.12 -6.58 -22.62
C THR A 63 0.81 -6.81 -21.87
N GLU A 64 -0.31 -6.68 -22.58
CA GLU A 64 -1.62 -7.05 -22.07
C GLU A 64 -1.63 -8.55 -21.76
N GLN A 65 -1.76 -8.89 -20.48
CA GLN A 65 -1.97 -10.27 -20.07
C GLN A 65 -3.44 -10.63 -20.33
N THR A 66 -3.68 -11.69 -21.08
CA THR A 66 -5.04 -12.15 -21.36
C THR A 66 -5.63 -12.91 -20.17
N ALA A 67 -6.95 -13.04 -20.15
CA ALA A 67 -7.63 -13.88 -19.18
C ALA A 67 -7.17 -15.35 -19.30
N GLU A 68 -6.89 -15.81 -20.53
CA GLU A 68 -6.33 -17.13 -20.78
C GLU A 68 -4.93 -17.30 -20.17
N ASP A 69 -4.05 -16.30 -20.28
CA ASP A 69 -2.71 -16.35 -19.68
C ASP A 69 -2.78 -16.45 -18.15
N ALA A 70 -3.69 -15.69 -17.53
CA ALA A 70 -3.94 -15.76 -16.09
C ALA A 70 -4.48 -17.15 -15.67
N ALA A 71 -5.40 -17.71 -16.45
CA ALA A 71 -5.99 -19.02 -16.18
C ALA A 71 -4.94 -20.14 -16.30
N ASN A 72 -4.08 -20.09 -17.31
CA ASN A 72 -3.00 -21.06 -17.50
C ASN A 72 -2.01 -21.00 -16.33
N ALA A 73 -1.58 -19.80 -15.92
CA ALA A 73 -0.69 -19.64 -14.77
C ALA A 73 -1.32 -20.16 -13.47
N ALA A 74 -2.63 -19.95 -13.27
CA ALA A 74 -3.34 -20.48 -12.10
C ALA A 74 -3.41 -22.03 -12.11
N ALA A 75 -3.62 -22.64 -13.28
CA ALA A 75 -3.62 -24.09 -13.42
C ALA A 75 -2.24 -24.71 -13.12
N ASP A 76 -1.16 -24.08 -13.59
CA ASP A 76 0.21 -24.52 -13.32
C ASP A 76 0.54 -24.46 -11.82
N VAL A 77 0.13 -23.40 -11.13
CA VAL A 77 0.31 -23.26 -9.69
C VAL A 77 -0.49 -24.31 -8.92
N ALA A 78 -1.73 -24.59 -9.33
CA ALA A 78 -2.55 -25.63 -8.70
C ALA A 78 -1.91 -27.01 -8.84
N ALA A 79 -1.43 -27.36 -10.04
CA ALA A 79 -0.73 -28.63 -10.27
C ALA A 79 0.56 -28.74 -9.44
N ALA A 80 1.33 -27.66 -9.33
CA ALA A 80 2.53 -27.63 -8.50
C ALA A 80 2.22 -27.80 -7.01
N ALA A 81 1.13 -27.20 -6.52
CA ALA A 81 0.69 -27.33 -5.14
C ALA A 81 0.23 -28.75 -4.80
N GLU A 82 -0.51 -29.41 -5.70
CA GLU A 82 -0.92 -30.80 -5.53
C GLU A 82 0.28 -31.75 -5.51
N ALA A 83 1.25 -31.55 -6.40
CA ALA A 83 2.49 -32.32 -6.41
C ALA A 83 3.31 -32.14 -5.13
N ALA A 84 3.40 -30.90 -4.62
CA ALA A 84 4.09 -30.61 -3.37
C ALA A 84 3.37 -31.23 -2.15
N ALA A 85 2.04 -31.23 -2.12
CA ALA A 85 1.26 -31.87 -1.07
C ALA A 85 1.47 -33.39 -1.07
N ALA A 86 1.40 -34.03 -2.24
CA ALA A 86 1.64 -35.47 -2.37
C ALA A 86 3.08 -35.87 -1.97
N ALA A 87 4.06 -35.01 -2.22
CA ALA A 87 5.44 -35.23 -1.78
C ALA A 87 5.64 -35.05 -0.28
N ALA A 88 4.82 -34.24 0.39
CA ALA A 88 4.88 -34.00 1.84
C ALA A 88 4.16 -35.07 2.67
N GLU A 89 3.33 -35.91 2.04
CA GLU A 89 2.64 -37.04 2.69
C GLU A 89 3.41 -38.37 2.62
N GLN A 90 4.58 -38.38 1.94
CA GLN A 90 5.52 -39.51 1.92
C GLN A 90 6.64 -39.36 2.96
#